data_AF-A0AAW8GZ27-F1
#
_entry.id   AF-A0AAW8GZ27-F1
#
_cell.length_a   1.000
_cell.length_b   1.000
_cell.length_c   1.000
_cell.angle_alpha   90.00
_cell.angle_beta   90.00
_cell.angle_gamma   90.00
#
_symmetry.space_group_name_H-M   'P 1'
#
loop_
_entity.id
_entity.type
_entity.pdbx_description
1 polymer ?
#
loop_
_entity_poly.entity_id
_entity_poly.type
_entity_poly.pdbx_seq_one_letter_code
_entity_poly.pdbx_strand_id
1 'polypeptide(L)' 'MKTAKVIITIKDAGNGKLEFQCQCQSGQSSTLNDLAQYIAEALPRSVHLAALGFYKTKGSNNAVH' A
#
# COMPACT_ATOMS: atom_id res chain seq x y z
N MET A 1 -2.94 24.71 6.95
CA MET A 1 -4.16 24.22 6.28
C MET A 1 -4.20 22.70 6.35
N LYS A 2 -5.36 22.08 6.65
CA LYS A 2 -5.48 20.60 6.65
C LYS A 2 -5.57 20.10 5.20
N THR A 3 -4.58 19.32 4.77
CA THR A 3 -4.54 18.67 3.45
C THR A 3 -5.11 17.27 3.52
N ALA A 4 -5.75 16.82 2.42
CA ALA A 4 -6.16 15.42 2.28
C ALA A 4 -4.91 14.55 2.07
N LYS A 5 -4.89 13.36 2.68
CA LYS A 5 -3.75 12.43 2.59
C LYS A 5 -4.23 11.00 2.50
N VAL A 6 -3.48 10.18 1.76
CA VAL A 6 -3.58 8.73 1.81
C VAL A 6 -2.32 8.20 2.48
N ILE A 7 -2.49 7.36 3.48
CA ILE A 7 -1.43 6.76 4.29
C ILE A 7 -1.44 5.27 4.01
N ILE A 8 -0.29 4.72 3.60
CA ILE A 8 -0.10 3.29 3.40
C ILE A 8 0.85 2.79 4.49
N THR A 9 0.38 1.84 5.28
CA THR A 9 1.18 1.18 6.31
C THR A 9 1.45 -0.25 5.90
N ILE A 10 2.72 -0.62 5.84
CA ILE A 10 3.17 -2.00 5.62
C ILE A 10 3.46 -2.59 7.00
N LYS A 11 2.78 -3.67 7.36
CA LYS A 11 2.98 -4.37 8.63
C LYS A 11 3.52 -5.76 8.36
N ASP A 12 4.43 -6.21 9.23
CA ASP A 12 4.75 -7.63 9.33
C ASP A 12 3.67 -8.30 10.18
N ALA A 13 2.91 -9.22 9.58
CA ALA A 13 1.90 -10.01 10.26
C ALA A 13 2.47 -11.32 10.84
N GLY A 14 3.79 -11.52 10.74
CA GLY A 14 4.50 -12.74 11.12
C GLY A 14 4.46 -13.81 10.03
N ASN A 15 5.31 -14.83 10.16
CA ASN A 15 5.42 -15.96 9.22
C ASN A 15 5.65 -15.54 7.75
N GLY A 16 6.38 -14.43 7.54
CA GLY A 16 6.67 -13.89 6.20
C GLY A 16 5.46 -13.28 5.49
N LYS A 17 4.34 -13.06 6.20
CA LYS A 17 3.16 -12.39 5.65
C LYS A 17 3.26 -10.90 5.89
N LEU A 18 3.12 -10.12 4.81
CA LEU A 18 2.94 -8.68 4.90
C LEU A 18 1.46 -8.32 4.81
N GLU A 19 1.05 -7.36 5.62
CA GLU A 19 -0.28 -6.76 5.58
C GLU A 19 -0.16 -5.29 5.15
N PHE A 20 -1.02 -4.88 4.22
CA PHE A 20 -1.04 -3.52 3.69
C PHE A 20 -2.33 -2.84 4.12
N GLN A 21 -2.20 -1.82 4.97
CA GLN A 21 -3.33 -1.01 5.43
C GLN A 21 -3.28 0.35 4.74
N CYS A 22 -4.36 0.72 4.05
CA CYS A 22 -4.53 2.06 3.48
C CYS A 22 -5.54 2.84 4.34
N GLN A 23 -5.23 4.10 4.65
CA GLN A 23 -6.07 5.00 5.43
C GLN A 23 -6.14 6.37 4.78
N CYS A 24 -7.27 7.05 4.92
CA CYS A 24 -7.45 8.43 4.48
C CYS A 24 -7.46 9.38 5.67
N GLN A 25 -6.82 10.53 5.53
CA GLN A 25 -7.01 11.66 6.42
C GLN A 25 -7.66 12.79 5.64
N SER A 26 -8.86 13.19 6.06
CA SER A 26 -9.61 14.26 5.39
C SER A 26 -9.02 15.64 5.64
N GLY A 27 -8.89 16.40 4.55
CA GLY A 27 -8.58 17.83 4.54
C GLY A 27 -9.82 18.71 4.44
N GLN A 28 -9.63 19.99 4.12
CA GLN A 28 -10.71 20.98 4.05
C GLN A 28 -11.55 20.93 2.76
N SER A 29 -11.05 20.32 1.67
CA SER A 29 -11.77 20.23 0.39
C SER A 29 -12.45 18.88 0.25
N SER A 30 -13.77 18.88 0.01
CA SER A 30 -14.54 17.67 -0.28
C SER A 30 -14.00 16.92 -1.50
N THR A 31 -13.74 17.64 -2.59
CA THR A 31 -13.19 17.06 -3.82
C THR A 31 -11.85 16.36 -3.57
N LEU A 32 -10.95 16.96 -2.78
CA LEU A 32 -9.67 16.32 -2.45
C LEU A 32 -9.84 15.10 -1.53
N ASN A 33 -10.86 15.10 -0.68
CA ASN A 33 -11.17 13.96 0.18
C ASN A 33 -11.74 12.78 -0.63
N ASP A 34 -12.65 13.06 -1.55
CA ASP A 34 -13.24 12.04 -2.44
C ASP A 34 -12.18 11.42 -3.34
N LEU A 35 -11.27 12.24 -3.88
CA LEU A 35 -10.11 11.75 -4.63
C LEU A 35 -9.19 10.88 -3.76
N ALA A 36 -8.87 11.31 -2.54
CA ALA A 36 -8.04 10.52 -1.63
C ALA A 36 -8.70 9.18 -1.29
N GLN A 37 -10.01 9.16 -1.06
CA GLN A 37 -10.77 7.95 -0.81
C GLN A 37 -10.72 6.98 -2.00
N TYR A 38 -10.99 7.48 -3.21
CA TYR A 38 -10.92 6.67 -4.43
C TYR A 38 -9.52 6.06 -4.62
N ILE A 39 -8.47 6.84 -4.39
CA ILE A 39 -7.08 6.36 -4.46
C ILE A 39 -6.81 5.29 -3.40
N ALA A 40 -7.27 5.48 -2.16
CA ALA A 40 -7.05 4.55 -1.06
C ALA A 40 -7.76 3.21 -1.24
N GLU A 41 -8.88 3.17 -1.98
CA GLU A 41 -9.58 1.93 -2.33
C GLU A 41 -8.87 1.14 -3.44
N ALA A 42 -8.23 1.82 -4.38
CA ALA A 42 -7.51 1.20 -5.49
C ALA A 42 -6.07 0.76 -5.11
N LEU A 43 -5.45 1.45 -4.16
CA LEU A 43 -4.07 1.25 -3.74
C LEU A 43 -3.76 -0.16 -3.20
N PRO A 44 -4.57 -0.81 -2.35
CA PRO A 44 -4.26 -2.11 -1.77
C PRO A 44 -3.92 -3.16 -2.83
N ARG A 45 -4.68 -3.20 -3.93
CA ARG A 45 -4.43 -4.12 -5.04
C ARG A 45 -3.11 -3.82 -5.74
N SER A 46 -2.85 -2.54 -6.03
CA SER A 46 -1.63 -2.11 -6.72
C SER A 46 -0.38 -2.37 -5.89
N VAL A 47 -0.44 -2.08 -4.59
CA VAL A 47 0.63 -2.34 -3.63
C VAL A 47 0.88 -3.85 -3.49
N HIS A 48 -0.18 -4.66 -3.42
CA HIS A 48 -0.06 -6.12 -3.38
C HIS A 48 0.65 -6.67 -4.63
N LEU A 49 0.28 -6.22 -5.83
CA LEU A 49 0.94 -6.65 -7.07
C LEU A 49 2.43 -6.26 -7.12
N ALA A 50 2.76 -5.03 -6.68
CA ALA A 50 4.15 -4.59 -6.58
C ALA A 50 4.95 -5.43 -5.58
N ALA A 51 4.36 -5.75 -4.43
CA ALA A 51 4.98 -6.61 -3.42
C ALA A 51 5.24 -8.02 -3.96
N LEU A 52 4.27 -8.63 -4.66
CA LEU A 52 4.47 -9.91 -5.33
C LEU A 52 5.61 -9.85 -6.35
N GLY A 53 5.71 -8.76 -7.12
CA GLY A 53 6.81 -8.53 -8.06
C GLY A 53 8.17 -8.51 -7.36
N PHE A 54 8.29 -7.78 -6.25
CA PHE A 54 9.51 -7.73 -5.45
C PHE A 54 9.91 -9.09 -4.87
N TYR A 55 8.96 -9.87 -4.37
CA TYR A 55 9.27 -11.20 -3.82
C TYR A 55 9.66 -12.21 -4.90
N LYS A 56 9.06 -12.12 -6.10
CA LYS A 56 9.46 -12.94 -7.26
C LYS A 56 10.91 -12.65 -7.67
N THR A 57 11.35 -11.39 -7.63
CA THR A 57 12.74 -11.03 -7.95
C THR A 57 13.70 -11.39 -6.82
N LYS A 58 13.28 -11.32 -5.55
CA LYS A 58 14.08 -11.78 -4.41
C LYS A 58 14.22 -13.30 -4.31
N GLY A 59 13.27 -14.06 -4.84
CA GLY A 59 13.29 -15.53 -4.87
C GLY A 59 14.29 -16.17 -5.85
N SER A 60 15.01 -15.39 -6.66
CA SER A 60 15.88 -15.92 -7.72
C SER A 60 17.39 -15.91 -7.42
N ASN A 61 17.83 -15.41 -6.26
CA ASN A 61 19.27 -15.29 -5.94
C ASN A 61 19.79 -16.27 -4.88
N ASN A 62 18.95 -17.18 -4.37
CA ASN A 62 19.37 -18.18 -3.37
C ASN A 62 19.25 -19.63 -3.86
N ALA A 63 19.11 -19.86 -5.17
CA ALA A 63 19.31 -21.19 -5.75
C ALA A 63 20.82 -21.39 -6.02
N VAL A 64 21.54 -21.78 -4.97
CA VAL A 64 22.87 -22.39 -5.11
C VAL A 64 22.62 -23.87 -5.40
N HIS A 65 23.07 -24.34 -6.57
CA HIS A 65 23.19 -25.77 -6.86
C HIS A 65 24.25 -26.40 -5.94
#